data_AF-A0ABC8QXD5-F1
#
_entry.id   AF-A0ABC8QXD5-F1
#
_cell.length_a   1.000
_cell.length_b   1.000
_cell.length_c   1.000
_cell.angle_alpha   90.00
_cell.angle_beta   90.00
_cell.angle_gamma   90.00
#
_symmetry.space_group_name_H-M   'P 1'
#
loop_
_entity.id
_entity.type
_entity.pdbx_description
1 polymer ?
#
loop_
_entity_poly.entity_id
_entity_poly.type
_entity_poly.pdbx_seq_one_letter_code
_entity_poly.pdbx_strand_id
1 'polypeptide(L)'
;MASGKSPPANPTDRTALRDEIGRRTVVDVGYARPGTLADHDIELPGPIYYKTSAEPTPYLVLRTTFAFADAEGETVRECGVFFGTVAKPEVPAGKRYLTPGEIENPGTVYCLENRPPVLRSGTTKATEEIVIPL
;
A
#
# COMPACT_ATOMS: atom_id res chain seq x y z
N MET A 1 -16.28 -3.78 -25.60
CA MET A 1 -15.25 -4.53 -24.85
C MET A 1 -14.02 -3.63 -24.76
N ALA A 2 -13.83 -2.92 -23.64
CA ALA A 2 -12.61 -2.12 -23.47
C ALA A 2 -11.43 -3.09 -23.33
N SER A 3 -10.52 -3.07 -24.30
CA SER A 3 -9.24 -3.76 -24.20
C SER A 3 -8.49 -3.14 -23.02
N GLY A 4 -8.51 -3.82 -21.87
CA GLY A 4 -7.84 -3.38 -20.66
C GLY A 4 -6.34 -3.39 -20.88
N LYS A 5 -5.77 -2.25 -21.27
CA LYS A 5 -4.33 -2.08 -21.45
C LYS A 5 -3.65 -2.40 -20.12
N SER A 6 -2.72 -3.36 -20.13
CA SER A 6 -1.90 -3.65 -18.95
C SER A 6 -1.25 -2.37 -18.44
N PRO A 7 -1.18 -2.16 -17.11
CA PRO A 7 -0.50 -0.99 -16.55
C PRO A 7 0.94 -0.90 -17.06
N PRO A 8 1.49 0.31 -17.26
CA PRO A 8 2.91 0.47 -17.54
C PRO A 8 3.75 -0.13 -16.40
N ALA A 9 4.98 -0.55 -16.70
CA ALA A 9 5.88 -1.13 -15.72
C ALA A 9 6.04 -0.25 -14.46
N ASN A 10 6.15 -0.89 -13.30
CA ASN A 10 6.35 -0.22 -12.03
C ASN A 10 7.62 0.65 -12.09
N PRO A 11 7.56 1.91 -11.62
CA PRO A 11 8.72 2.78 -11.63
C PRO A 11 9.74 2.33 -10.57
N THR A 12 11.02 2.58 -10.83
CA THR A 12 12.12 2.25 -9.90
C THR A 12 12.96 3.47 -9.50
N ASP A 13 12.71 4.62 -10.13
CA ASP A 13 13.48 5.86 -10.00
C ASP A 13 12.66 7.03 -9.42
N ARG A 14 11.34 6.83 -9.23
CA ARG A 14 10.46 7.86 -8.69
C ARG A 14 10.49 7.92 -7.17
N THR A 15 10.58 9.14 -6.65
CA THR A 15 10.52 9.45 -5.21
C THR A 15 9.14 9.90 -4.74
N ALA A 16 8.13 9.88 -5.63
CA ALA A 16 6.74 10.22 -5.33
C ALA A 16 5.74 9.55 -6.30
N LEU A 17 4.47 9.47 -5.88
CA LEU A 17 3.34 9.17 -6.76
C LEU A 17 3.14 10.32 -7.77
N ARG A 18 2.62 10.03 -8.97
CA ARG A 18 2.42 11.06 -10.01
C ARG A 18 1.31 12.05 -9.64
N ASP A 19 0.23 11.50 -9.09
CA ASP A 19 -0.98 12.21 -8.73
C ASP A 19 -1.44 11.64 -7.39
N GLU A 20 -0.77 12.08 -6.31
CA GLU A 20 -1.00 11.53 -4.99
C GLU A 20 -2.38 11.95 -4.47
N ILE A 21 -3.25 10.96 -4.24
CA ILE A 21 -4.60 11.19 -3.69
C ILE A 21 -4.55 11.26 -2.15
N GLY A 22 -3.72 10.44 -1.54
CA GLY A 22 -3.48 10.42 -0.10
C GLY A 22 -2.77 9.16 0.37
N ARG A 23 -2.42 9.12 1.65
CA ARG A 23 -1.69 8.03 2.29
C ARG A 23 -2.41 7.58 3.54
N ARG A 24 -2.41 6.27 3.76
CA ARG A 24 -2.92 5.70 5.00
C ARG A 24 -1.81 5.02 5.78
N THR A 25 -1.80 5.23 7.09
CA THR A 25 -0.92 4.50 8.01
C THR A 25 -1.17 2.99 7.90
N VAL A 26 -0.09 2.21 7.80
CA VAL A 26 -0.15 0.74 7.90
C VAL A 26 -0.68 0.37 9.29
N VAL A 27 -1.59 -0.60 9.36
CA VAL A 27 -2.27 -0.96 10.62
C VAL A 27 -1.75 -2.25 11.23
N ASP A 28 -1.07 -3.08 10.45
CA ASP A 28 -0.43 -4.31 10.90
C ASP A 28 0.90 -4.51 10.16
N VAL A 29 1.94 -4.80 10.94
CA VAL A 29 3.31 -5.07 10.47
C VAL A 29 3.80 -6.30 11.23
N GLY A 30 4.19 -7.33 10.49
CA GLY A 30 4.69 -8.57 11.07
C GLY A 30 5.85 -9.14 10.27
N TYR A 31 6.58 -10.08 10.87
CA TYR A 31 7.59 -10.85 10.13
C TYR A 31 6.91 -11.89 9.26
N ALA A 32 7.50 -12.16 8.10
CA ALA A 32 7.05 -13.17 7.15
C ALA A 32 8.21 -14.08 6.72
N ARG A 33 7.91 -15.29 6.27
CA ARG A 33 8.89 -16.18 5.65
C ARG A 33 8.30 -16.79 4.38
N PRO A 34 9.13 -17.22 3.42
CA PRO A 34 8.64 -17.99 2.27
C PRO A 34 7.77 -19.16 2.73
N GLY A 35 6.58 -19.27 2.15
CA GLY A 35 5.61 -20.32 2.41
C GLY A 35 5.53 -21.32 1.26
N THR A 36 4.58 -22.23 1.36
CA THR A 36 4.22 -23.16 0.28
C THR A 36 2.72 -23.15 0.10
N LEU A 37 2.21 -23.68 -1.02
CA LEU A 37 0.77 -23.85 -1.24
C LEU A 37 0.07 -24.56 -0.06
N ALA A 38 0.74 -25.50 0.61
CA ALA A 38 0.17 -26.26 1.73
C ALA A 38 0.32 -25.58 3.11
N ASP A 39 1.16 -24.55 3.24
CA ASP A 39 1.51 -23.94 4.53
C ASP A 39 1.67 -22.42 4.42
N HIS A 40 0.70 -21.74 3.82
CA HIS A 40 0.70 -20.27 3.71
C HIS A 40 -0.50 -19.66 4.43
N ASP A 41 -0.31 -18.44 4.93
CA ASP A 41 -1.38 -17.57 5.40
C ASP A 41 -1.40 -16.23 4.64
N ILE A 42 -0.44 -16.03 3.72
CA ILE A 42 -0.31 -14.89 2.83
C ILE A 42 -0.15 -15.42 1.41
N GLU A 43 -1.02 -14.95 0.52
CA GLU A 43 -0.99 -15.26 -0.91
C GLU A 43 -0.82 -13.96 -1.70
N LEU A 44 0.19 -13.92 -2.56
CA LEU A 44 0.46 -12.79 -3.45
C LEU A 44 0.12 -13.19 -4.90
N PRO A 45 -0.04 -12.24 -5.84
CA PRO A 45 -0.38 -12.57 -7.23
C PRO A 45 0.54 -13.63 -7.85
N GLY A 46 -0.06 -14.71 -8.37
CA GLY A 46 0.66 -15.87 -8.91
C GLY A 46 0.90 -16.96 -7.86
N PRO A 47 1.77 -17.95 -8.12
CA PRO A 47 2.08 -19.02 -7.16
C PRO A 47 3.12 -18.56 -6.12
N ILE A 48 2.90 -17.40 -5.51
CA ILE A 48 3.80 -16.78 -4.53
C ILE A 48 3.14 -16.83 -3.16
N TYR A 49 3.76 -17.55 -2.24
CA TYR A 49 3.21 -17.84 -0.92
C TYR A 49 4.16 -17.42 0.18
N TYR A 50 3.62 -16.81 1.23
CA TYR A 50 4.33 -16.47 2.46
C TYR A 50 3.55 -16.98 3.68
N LYS A 51 4.26 -17.08 4.80
CA LYS A 51 3.68 -17.40 6.10
C LYS A 51 4.12 -16.38 7.15
N THR A 52 3.22 -15.94 8.01
CA THR A 52 3.58 -15.11 9.16
C THR A 52 4.58 -15.84 10.08
N SER A 53 5.49 -15.06 10.67
CA SER A 53 6.53 -15.56 11.56
C SER A 53 6.46 -14.83 12.90
N ALA A 54 6.53 -15.59 14.00
CA ALA A 54 6.71 -15.04 15.34
C ALA A 54 8.16 -14.61 15.62
N GLU A 55 9.11 -15.22 14.89
CA GLU A 55 10.54 -14.90 14.97
C GLU A 55 10.92 -13.85 13.91
N PRO A 56 11.92 -13.00 14.17
CA PRO A 56 12.45 -12.07 13.17
C PRO A 56 12.94 -12.78 11.90
N THR A 57 12.62 -12.21 10.76
CA THR A 57 13.02 -12.69 9.43
C THR A 57 13.44 -11.50 8.54
N PRO A 58 14.10 -11.74 7.39
CA PRO A 58 14.40 -10.67 6.44
C PRO A 58 13.19 -10.25 5.60
N TYR A 59 11.95 -10.57 6.00
CA TYR A 59 10.75 -10.14 5.29
C TYR A 59 9.72 -9.58 6.26
N LEU A 60 9.08 -8.49 5.86
CA LEU A 60 7.92 -7.95 6.57
C LEU A 60 6.66 -8.11 5.72
N VAL A 61 5.56 -8.49 6.36
CA VAL A 61 4.21 -8.30 5.80
C VAL A 61 3.65 -6.98 6.31
N LEU A 62 3.17 -6.15 5.40
CA LEU A 62 2.50 -4.89 5.69
C LEU A 62 1.04 -5.00 5.27
N ARG A 63 0.12 -4.64 6.16
CA ARG A 63 -1.32 -4.59 5.85
C ARG A 63 -1.89 -3.24 6.20
N THR A 64 -2.71 -2.73 5.29
CA THR A 64 -3.57 -1.59 5.58
C THR A 64 -4.96 -1.78 5.00
N THR A 65 -5.91 -1.04 5.55
CA THR A 65 -7.28 -1.01 5.06
C THR A 65 -7.75 0.41 4.97
N PHE A 66 -7.89 0.92 3.75
CA PHE A 66 -8.50 2.22 3.46
C PHE A 66 -9.96 2.21 3.90
N ALA A 67 -10.35 3.23 4.66
CA ALA A 67 -11.72 3.41 5.13
C ALA A 67 -12.65 3.79 3.97
N PHE A 68 -13.96 3.76 4.22
CA PHE A 68 -14.97 4.05 3.19
C PHE A 68 -14.74 5.42 2.54
N ALA A 69 -14.60 6.48 3.33
CA ALA A 69 -14.38 7.84 2.85
C ALA A 69 -12.96 8.11 2.33
N ASP A 70 -12.02 7.19 2.53
CA ASP A 70 -10.64 7.39 2.07
C ASP A 70 -10.61 7.32 0.53
N ALA A 71 -10.24 8.46 -0.07
CA ALA A 71 -10.20 8.66 -1.52
C ALA A 71 -11.56 8.46 -2.22
N GLU A 72 -12.69 8.63 -1.53
CA GLU A 72 -14.01 8.44 -2.15
C GLU A 72 -14.20 9.34 -3.39
N GLY A 73 -14.67 8.75 -4.49
CA GLY A 73 -14.85 9.41 -5.78
C GLY A 73 -13.59 9.41 -6.67
N GLU A 74 -12.42 9.13 -6.10
CA GLU A 74 -11.16 9.15 -6.84
C GLU A 74 -10.92 7.85 -7.62
N THR A 75 -10.20 7.99 -8.74
CA THR A 75 -9.75 6.85 -9.54
C THR A 75 -8.27 6.59 -9.29
N VAL A 76 -7.97 5.56 -8.50
CA VAL A 76 -6.62 5.15 -8.16
C VAL A 76 -5.97 4.46 -9.36
N ARG A 77 -4.77 4.91 -9.73
CA ARG A 77 -3.95 4.33 -10.81
C ARG A 77 -2.56 3.90 -10.36
N GLU A 78 -2.16 4.36 -9.17
CA GLU A 78 -0.87 4.07 -8.57
C GLU A 78 -1.02 3.90 -7.07
N CYS A 79 -0.22 3.02 -6.48
CA CYS A 79 -0.05 2.91 -5.03
C CYS A 79 1.43 2.78 -4.70
N GLY A 80 1.78 2.93 -3.42
CA GLY A 80 3.15 2.82 -2.98
C GLY A 80 3.29 2.66 -1.47
N VAL A 81 4.43 2.13 -1.07
CA VAL A 81 4.85 2.03 0.33
C VAL A 81 5.84 3.15 0.61
N PHE A 82 5.65 3.85 1.71
CA PHE A 82 6.48 4.97 2.14
C PHE A 82 6.91 4.78 3.59
N PHE A 83 8.16 5.10 3.89
CA PHE A 83 8.71 5.07 5.23
C PHE A 83 8.99 6.48 5.74
N GLY A 84 8.74 6.73 7.03
CA GLY A 84 9.09 7.99 7.68
C GLY A 84 8.26 9.19 7.24
N THR A 85 7.04 9.00 6.72
CA THR A 85 6.11 10.10 6.47
C THR A 85 5.74 10.80 7.79
N VAL A 86 5.83 12.12 7.82
CA VAL A 86 5.47 12.97 8.97
C VAL A 86 4.29 13.84 8.59
N ALA A 87 3.22 13.78 9.39
CA ALA A 87 2.05 14.65 9.25
C ALA A 87 2.37 16.05 9.79
N LYS A 88 1.74 17.08 9.23
CA LYS A 88 1.88 18.45 9.75
C LYS A 88 1.32 18.59 11.17
N PRO A 89 1.86 19.51 11.99
CA PRO A 89 1.44 19.67 13.39
C PRO A 89 -0.06 19.98 13.59
N GLU A 90 -0.72 20.59 12.60
CA GLU A 90 -2.15 20.91 12.64
C GLU A 90 -3.06 19.70 12.40
N VAL A 91 -2.52 18.57 11.93
CA VAL A 91 -3.31 17.36 11.67
C VAL A 91 -3.76 16.74 12.99
N PRO A 92 -5.06 16.44 13.17
CA PRO A 92 -5.55 15.82 14.40
C PRO A 92 -4.83 14.51 14.73
N ALA A 93 -4.43 14.37 15.99
CA ALA A 93 -3.82 13.14 16.49
C ALA A 93 -4.72 11.93 16.23
N GLY A 94 -4.13 10.84 15.75
CA GLY A 94 -4.85 9.60 15.42
C GLY A 94 -5.53 9.58 14.06
N LYS A 95 -5.50 10.69 13.29
CA LYS A 95 -5.90 10.65 11.87
C LYS A 95 -4.97 9.70 11.12
N ARG A 96 -5.55 8.68 10.48
CA ARG A 96 -4.79 7.63 9.77
C ARG A 96 -4.66 7.85 8.27
N TYR A 97 -5.54 8.67 7.68
CA TYR A 97 -5.51 9.00 6.26
C TYR A 97 -5.11 10.47 6.10
N LEU A 98 -4.01 10.73 5.39
CA LEU A 98 -3.47 12.05 5.12
C LEU A 98 -3.68 12.38 3.64
N THR A 99 -4.16 13.58 3.37
CA THR A 99 -4.06 14.18 2.03
C THR A 99 -2.64 14.71 1.80
N PRO A 100 -2.21 14.96 0.55
CA PRO A 100 -0.88 15.52 0.28
C PRO A 100 -0.62 16.84 1.01
N GLY A 101 -1.65 17.68 1.14
CA GLY A 101 -1.58 18.96 1.85
C GLY A 101 -1.39 18.84 3.37
N GLU A 102 -1.55 17.65 3.94
CA GLU A 102 -1.41 17.36 5.37
C GLU A 102 -0.06 16.70 5.72
N ILE A 103 0.81 16.50 4.73
CA ILE A 103 2.13 15.91 4.90
C ILE A 103 3.16 17.03 5.06
N GLU A 104 3.97 16.96 6.13
CA GLU A 104 5.12 17.85 6.37
C GLU A 104 6.37 17.28 5.71
N ASN A 105 6.64 16.00 5.94
CA ASN A 105 7.75 15.27 5.33
C ASN A 105 7.19 14.03 4.61
N PRO A 106 7.39 13.87 3.29
CA PRO A 106 6.90 12.71 2.56
C PRO A 106 7.60 11.41 2.95
N GLY A 107 8.78 11.48 3.57
CA GLY A 107 9.61 10.32 3.86
C GLY A 107 10.25 9.75 2.60
N THR A 108 10.49 8.44 2.59
CA THR A 108 11.15 7.73 1.50
C THR A 108 10.20 6.75 0.84
N VAL A 109 10.16 6.74 -0.49
CA VAL A 109 9.50 5.69 -1.28
C VAL A 109 10.27 4.39 -1.12
N TYR A 110 9.59 3.32 -0.71
CA TYR A 110 10.12 1.97 -0.80
C TYR A 110 9.85 1.36 -2.17
N CYS A 111 8.59 1.34 -2.58
CA CYS A 111 8.17 0.87 -3.89
C CYS A 111 6.92 1.61 -4.34
N LEU A 112 6.73 1.69 -5.65
CA LEU A 112 5.50 2.16 -6.26
C LEU A 112 5.02 1.12 -7.27
N GLU A 113 3.71 1.05 -7.45
CA GLU A 113 3.05 0.15 -8.36
C GLU A 113 2.12 0.96 -9.27
N ASN A 114 2.20 0.76 -10.58
CA ASN A 114 1.12 1.18 -11.46
C ASN A 114 0.10 0.05 -11.55
N ARG A 115 -1.19 0.37 -11.42
CA ARG A 115 -2.28 -0.60 -11.45
C ARG A 115 -3.37 -0.17 -12.43
N PRO A 116 -4.27 -1.07 -12.86
CA PRO A 116 -5.42 -0.68 -13.64
C PRO A 116 -6.26 0.34 -12.85
N PRO A 117 -7.02 1.22 -13.52
CA PRO A 117 -7.84 2.21 -12.82
C PRO A 117 -8.85 1.55 -11.88
N VAL A 118 -8.83 1.92 -10.61
CA VAL A 118 -9.79 1.45 -9.60
C VAL A 118 -10.55 2.64 -9.01
N LEU A 119 -11.86 2.68 -9.21
CA LEU A 119 -12.73 3.68 -8.58
C LEU A 119 -12.91 3.35 -7.09
N ARG A 120 -12.64 4.32 -6.23
CA ARG A 120 -12.96 4.27 -4.81
C ARG A 120 -14.40 4.75 -4.60
N SER A 121 -15.34 3.82 -4.64
CA SER A 121 -16.78 4.10 -4.64
C SER A 121 -17.36 4.58 -3.30
N GLY A 122 -16.60 4.55 -2.21
CA GLY A 122 -17.13 4.82 -0.86
C GLY A 122 -17.96 3.69 -0.25
N THR A 123 -18.32 2.65 -1.03
CA THR A 123 -19.18 1.56 -0.58
C THR A 123 -18.42 0.36 -0.01
N THR A 124 -17.12 0.27 -0.26
CA THR A 124 -16.25 -0.81 0.24
C THR A 124 -14.93 -0.28 0.76
N LYS A 125 -14.38 -0.99 1.75
CA LYS A 125 -12.99 -0.81 2.17
C LYS A 125 -12.06 -1.46 1.15
N ALA A 126 -10.90 -0.86 0.91
CA ALA A 126 -9.83 -1.48 0.16
C ALA A 126 -8.75 -1.96 1.13
N THR A 127 -8.47 -3.26 1.12
CA THR A 127 -7.36 -3.84 1.87
C THR A 127 -6.20 -4.03 0.92
N GLU A 128 -5.02 -3.57 1.35
CA GLU A 128 -3.76 -3.77 0.64
C GLU A 128 -2.85 -4.60 1.55
N GLU A 129 -2.24 -5.63 0.98
CA GLU A 129 -1.26 -6.50 1.64
C GLU A 129 -0.05 -6.64 0.72
N ILE A 130 1.15 -6.47 1.29
CA ILE A 130 2.41 -6.65 0.58
C ILE A 130 3.44 -7.29 1.51
N VAL A 131 4.27 -8.17 0.95
CA VAL A 131 5.48 -8.66 1.61
C VAL A 131 6.69 -7.98 1.01
N ILE A 132 7.55 -7.43 1.85
CA ILE A 132 8.76 -6.71 1.46
C ILE A 132 10.00 -7.38 2.06
N PRO A 133 11.09 -7.57 1.31
CA PRO A 133 12.39 -7.90 1.88
C PRO A 133 13.00 -6.68 2.61
N LEU A 134 13.70 -6.95 3.71
CA LEU A 134 14.53 -6.01 4.48
C LEU A 134 15.96 -5.93 3.95
#